data_AF-A0A922YN85-F1
#
_entry.id   AF-A0A922YN85-F1
#
_cell.length_a   1.000
_cell.length_b   1.000
_cell.length_c   1.000
_cell.angle_alpha   90.00
_cell.angle_beta   90.00
_cell.angle_gamma   90.00
#
_symmetry.space_group_name_H-M   'P 1'
#
loop_
_entity.id
_entity.type
_entity.pdbx_description
1 polymer ?
#
loop_
_entity_poly.entity_id
_entity_poly.type
_entity_poly.pdbx_seq_one_letter_code
_entity_poly.pdbx_strand_id
1 'polypeptide(L)'
;MEKLSEHKLPSQHVNPCIIKVKVVPKAKFEKIKQEKDSDGKATYKIYVTAAPEDGKANKAVIKLLAKMFGTAKSNLTIMHGLTSAKKTILVN
;
A
#
# COMPACT_ATOMS: atom_id res chain seq x y z
N MET A 1 -7.00 38.19 0.92
CA MET A 1 -7.53 37.09 0.09
C MET A 1 -6.35 36.25 -0.35
N GLU A 2 -6.52 34.92 -0.34
CA GLU A 2 -5.70 33.94 -1.09
C GLU A 2 -4.28 33.67 -0.53
N LYS A 3 -3.82 32.45 -0.24
CA LYS A 3 -4.36 31.09 -0.08
C LYS A 3 -3.23 30.22 0.51
N LEU A 4 -3.63 29.12 1.15
CA LEU A 4 -2.93 27.84 1.26
C LEU A 4 -1.63 27.76 2.10
N SER A 5 -1.83 27.37 3.36
CA SER A 5 -1.41 26.06 3.87
C SER A 5 -0.36 25.29 3.05
N GLU A 6 0.93 25.44 3.40
CA GLU A 6 1.92 24.40 3.13
C GLU A 6 2.58 24.02 4.47
N HIS A 7 1.92 23.10 5.16
CA HIS A 7 2.43 22.39 6.31
C HIS A 7 3.60 21.51 5.83
N LYS A 8 4.80 22.08 5.77
CA LYS A 8 6.03 21.34 5.48
C LYS A 8 6.34 20.47 6.69
N LEU A 9 5.87 19.22 6.64
CA LEU A 9 6.19 18.18 7.61
C LEU A 9 7.72 18.12 7.80
N PRO A 10 8.21 18.05 9.04
CA PRO A 10 9.63 18.06 9.33
C PRO A 10 10.32 16.86 8.67
N SER A 11 11.58 17.06 8.32
CA SER A 11 12.56 16.08 7.87
C SER A 11 12.45 14.77 8.65
N GLN A 12 11.62 13.84 8.19
CA GLN A 12 11.52 12.52 8.78
C GLN A 12 12.48 11.66 7.97
N HIS A 13 13.45 11.06 8.66
CA HIS A 13 14.28 10.00 8.13
C HIS A 13 13.38 8.76 7.95
N VAL A 14 12.50 8.81 6.96
CA VAL A 14 11.69 7.66 6.55
C VAL A 14 12.64 6.79 5.75
N ASN A 15 13.24 5.82 6.44
CA ASN A 15 14.04 4.81 5.77
C ASN A 15 13.13 4.12 4.75
N PRO A 16 13.44 4.20 3.45
CA PRO A 16 12.62 3.60 2.42
C PRO A 16 12.45 2.11 2.71
N CYS A 17 11.24 1.70 3.07
CA CYS A 17 10.97 0.33 3.48
C CYS A 17 10.22 -0.38 2.36
N ILE A 18 10.78 -1.51 1.92
CA ILE A 18 10.19 -2.34 0.88
C ILE A 18 9.35 -3.41 1.55
N ILE A 19 8.03 -3.32 1.38
CA ILE A 19 7.08 -4.32 1.88
C ILE A 19 6.55 -5.16 0.72
N LYS A 20 6.51 -6.47 0.94
CA LYS A 20 5.83 -7.39 0.02
C LYS A 20 4.35 -7.42 0.40
N VAL A 21 3.48 -7.24 -0.57
CA VAL A 21 2.04 -7.34 -0.36
C VAL A 21 1.44 -8.36 -1.32
N LYS A 22 0.49 -9.16 -0.83
CA LYS A 22 -0.25 -10.13 -1.64
C LYS A 22 -1.71 -9.71 -1.67
N VAL A 23 -2.12 -9.14 -2.79
CA VAL A 23 -3.48 -8.68 -3.04
C VAL A 23 -4.35 -9.88 -3.41
N VAL A 24 -5.46 -10.02 -2.71
CA VAL A 24 -6.51 -11.01 -2.98
C VAL A 24 -7.73 -10.23 -3.45
N PRO A 25 -7.88 -10.02 -4.77
CA PRO A 25 -9.04 -9.32 -5.32
C PRO A 25 -10.30 -10.21 -5.26
N LYS A 26 -11.47 -9.60 -5.49
CA LYS A 26 -12.78 -10.28 -5.39
C LYS A 26 -13.01 -10.96 -4.02
N ALA A 27 -12.42 -10.41 -2.96
CA ALA A 27 -12.69 -10.84 -1.61
C ALA A 27 -14.09 -10.39 -1.17
N LYS A 28 -14.72 -11.12 -0.24
CA LYS A 28 -16.02 -10.73 0.33
C LYS A 28 -15.91 -9.52 1.28
N PHE A 29 -14.70 -9.12 1.67
CA PHE A 29 -14.43 -8.06 2.64
C PHE A 29 -13.04 -7.44 2.42
N GLU A 30 -12.88 -6.22 2.91
CA GLU A 30 -11.59 -5.51 2.93
C GLU A 30 -10.84 -5.83 4.23
N LYS A 31 -9.68 -6.48 4.14
CA LYS A 31 -8.90 -6.85 5.33
C LYS A 31 -7.41 -6.93 5.01
N ILE A 32 -6.58 -6.48 5.95
CA ILE A 32 -5.12 -6.63 5.86
C ILE A 32 -4.69 -7.68 6.88
N LYS A 33 -3.87 -8.63 6.46
CA LYS A 33 -3.27 -9.66 7.30
C LYS A 33 -1.77 -9.63 7.15
N GLN A 34 -1.03 -9.55 8.26
CA GLN A 34 0.42 -9.68 8.22
C GLN A 34 0.78 -11.16 8.32
N GLU A 35 1.58 -11.64 7.39
CA GLU A 35 2.14 -12.99 7.34
C GLU A 35 3.67 -12.87 7.20
N LYS A 36 4.39 -13.97 7.45
CA LYS A 36 5.81 -14.06 7.13
C LYS A 36 5.96 -14.96 5.91
N ASP A 37 6.77 -14.53 4.96
CA ASP A 37 7.14 -15.36 3.81
C ASP A 37 8.10 -16.49 4.25
N SER A 38 8.39 -17.44 3.38
CA SER A 38 9.29 -18.57 3.69
C SER A 38 10.71 -18.12 4.05
N ASP A 39 11.09 -16.91 3.64
CA ASP A 39 12.37 -16.24 3.93
C ASP A 39 12.36 -15.47 5.28
N GLY A 40 11.29 -15.58 6.07
CA GLY A 40 11.13 -14.84 7.33
C GLY A 40 10.80 -13.35 7.19
N LYS A 41 10.71 -12.83 5.95
CA LYS A 41 10.33 -11.44 5.67
C LYS A 41 8.84 -11.20 5.90
N ALA A 42 8.49 -10.02 6.40
CA ALA A 42 7.10 -9.60 6.56
C ALA A 42 6.42 -9.39 5.21
N THR A 43 5.28 -10.05 5.01
CA THR A 43 4.42 -9.95 3.82
C THR A 43 2.99 -9.61 4.26
N TYR A 44 2.36 -8.63 3.62
CA TYR A 44 0.98 -8.24 3.94
C TYR A 44 0.00 -8.79 2.93
N LYS A 45 -0.91 -9.67 3.35
CA LYS A 45 -2.02 -10.16 2.54
C LYS A 45 -3.19 -9.18 2.63
N ILE A 46 -3.56 -8.57 1.51
CA ILE A 46 -4.59 -7.54 1.44
C ILE A 46 -5.77 -8.10 0.66
N TYR A 47 -6.86 -8.35 1.35
CA TYR A 47 -8.14 -8.71 0.79
C TYR A 47 -8.85 -7.44 0.35
N VAL A 48 -9.23 -7.38 -0.93
CA VAL A 48 -10.01 -6.27 -1.47
C VAL A 48 -11.21 -6.82 -2.22
N THR A 49 -12.35 -6.15 -2.05
CA THR A 49 -13.57 -6.43 -2.81
C THR A 49 -13.42 -5.98 -4.27
N ALA A 50 -12.52 -5.03 -4.52
CA ALA A 50 -12.21 -4.53 -5.87
C ALA A 50 -11.66 -5.65 -6.78
N ALA A 51 -12.13 -5.64 -8.02
CA ALA A 51 -11.56 -6.46 -9.08
C ALA A 51 -10.12 -5.99 -9.43
N PRO A 52 -9.25 -6.88 -9.96
CA PRO A 52 -7.93 -6.48 -10.45
C PRO A 52 -7.99 -5.67 -11.76
N GLU A 53 -9.20 -5.40 -12.23
CA GLU A 53 -9.51 -4.73 -13.50
C GLU A 53 -9.31 -3.23 -13.36
N ASP A 54 -8.65 -2.62 -14.35
CA ASP A 54 -8.45 -1.16 -14.45
C ASP A 54 -7.69 -0.52 -13.26
N GLY A 55 -6.84 -1.29 -12.57
CA GLY A 55 -6.08 -0.78 -11.42
C GLY A 55 -6.92 -0.46 -10.19
N LYS A 56 -8.20 -0.87 -10.15
CA LYS A 56 -9.09 -0.68 -8.99
C LYS A 56 -8.54 -1.36 -7.74
N ALA A 57 -8.01 -2.57 -7.87
CA ALA A 57 -7.32 -3.27 -6.77
C ALA A 57 -6.12 -2.47 -6.25
N ASN A 58 -5.32 -1.84 -7.13
CA ASN A 58 -4.16 -1.04 -6.71
C ASN A 58 -4.61 0.19 -5.90
N LYS A 59 -5.63 0.90 -6.37
CA LYS A 59 -6.21 2.04 -5.65
C LYS A 59 -6.74 1.63 -4.28
N ALA A 60 -7.47 0.52 -4.20
CA ALA A 60 -7.99 -0.02 -2.93
C ALA A 60 -6.86 -0.40 -1.97
N VAL A 61 -5.81 -1.05 -2.46
CA VAL A 61 -4.61 -1.42 -1.70
C VAL A 61 -3.89 -0.20 -1.14
N ILE A 62 -3.59 0.79 -1.97
CA ILE A 62 -2.93 2.02 -1.54
C ILE A 62 -3.78 2.75 -0.51
N LYS A 63 -5.11 2.82 -0.69
CA LYS A 63 -6.03 3.45 0.26
C LYS A 63 -6.03 2.74 1.61
N LEU A 64 -6.07 1.41 1.60
CA LEU A 64 -6.04 0.57 2.80
C LEU A 64 -4.71 0.69 3.55
N LEU A 65 -3.59 0.62 2.82
CA LEU A 65 -2.25 0.77 3.39
C LEU A 65 -2.03 2.17 3.94
N ALA A 66 -2.41 3.22 3.20
CA ALA A 66 -2.31 4.60 3.66
C ALA A 66 -3.06 4.80 4.98
N LYS A 67 -4.28 4.25 5.10
CA LYS A 67 -5.09 4.33 6.32
C LYS A 67 -4.49 3.52 7.48
N MET A 68 -3.88 2.37 7.21
CA MET A 68 -3.24 1.52 8.21
C MET A 68 -1.96 2.15 8.76
N PHE A 69 -1.08 2.61 7.86
CA PHE A 69 0.21 3.18 8.21
C PHE A 69 0.12 4.67 8.60
N GLY A 70 -1.03 5.32 8.37
CA GLY A 70 -1.19 6.76 8.58
C GLY A 70 -0.35 7.61 7.64
N THR A 71 0.10 7.05 6.50
CA THR A 71 0.99 7.72 5.55
C THR A 71 0.22 8.23 4.33
N ALA A 72 0.79 9.23 3.65
CA ALA A 72 0.21 9.74 2.42
C ALA A 72 0.28 8.68 1.31
N LYS A 73 -0.75 8.63 0.46
CA LYS A 73 -0.74 7.80 -0.77
C LYS A 73 0.48 8.06 -1.66
N SER A 74 1.05 9.27 -1.62
CA SER A 74 2.26 9.65 -2.36
C SER A 74 3.53 8.98 -1.83
N ASN A 75 3.55 8.58 -0.55
CA ASN A 75 4.67 7.83 0.03
C ASN A 75 4.60 6.33 -0.28
N LEU A 76 3.49 5.85 -0.86
CA LEU A 76 3.31 4.45 -1.22
C LEU A 76 3.49 4.27 -2.73
N THR A 77 4.61 3.69 -3.14
CA THR A 77 4.93 3.46 -4.54
C THR A 77 4.94 1.98 -4.85
N ILE A 78 4.17 1.54 -5.83
CA ILE A 78 4.20 0.14 -6.28
C ILE A 78 5.42 -0.05 -7.17
N MET A 79 6.47 -0.68 -6.65
CA MET A 79 7.69 -0.96 -7.42
C MET A 79 7.50 -2.13 -8.39
N HIS A 80 6.77 -3.17 -7.97
CA HIS A 80 6.66 -4.40 -8.76
C HIS A 80 5.28 -5.04 -8.61
N GLY A 81 4.87 -5.80 -9.63
CA GLY A 81 3.62 -6.54 -9.61
C GLY A 81 2.37 -5.73 -9.97
N LEU A 82 2.47 -4.69 -10.82
CA LEU A 82 1.28 -3.94 -11.28
C LEU A 82 0.18 -4.85 -11.82
N THR A 83 0.55 -5.91 -12.55
CA THR A 83 -0.34 -6.91 -13.16
C THR A 83 -0.54 -8.18 -12.33
N SER A 84 0.21 -8.35 -11.22
CA SER A 84 0.18 -9.59 -10.43
C SER A 84 -0.48 -9.40 -9.05
N ALA A 85 -0.94 -10.50 -8.47
CA ALA A 85 -1.48 -10.54 -7.11
C ALA A 85 -0.39 -10.26 -6.06
N LYS A 86 0.85 -10.67 -6.31
CA LYS A 86 1.99 -10.32 -5.47
C LYS A 86 2.58 -9.00 -5.96
N LYS A 87 2.62 -8.00 -5.09
CA LYS A 87 3.15 -6.68 -5.37
C LYS A 87 4.22 -6.30 -4.36
N THR A 88 5.16 -5.49 -4.78
CA THR A 88 6.18 -4.91 -3.90
C THR A 88 5.89 -3.43 -3.79
N ILE A 89 5.69 -2.94 -2.58
CA ILE A 89 5.39 -1.53 -2.32
C ILE A 89 6.54 -0.93 -1.53
N LEU A 90 7.04 0.18 -2.03
CA LEU A 90 7.99 1.05 -1.35
C LEU A 90 7.21 2.04 -0.51
N VAL A 91 7.56 2.13 0.77
CA VAL A 91 7.08 3.14 1.71
C VAL A 91 8.21 4.13 1.92
N ASN A 92 8.00 5.39 1.52
CA ASN A 92 8.97 6.48 1.56
C ASN A 92 8.68 7.50 2.66
#